data_AF-A0A9P1CVS0-F1
#
_entry.id   AF-A0A9P1CVS0-F1
#
_cell.length_a   1.000
_cell.length_b   1.000
_cell.length_c   1.000
_cell.angle_alpha   90.00
_cell.angle_beta   90.00
_cell.angle_gamma   90.00
#
_symmetry.space_group_name_H-M   'P 1'
#
loop_
_entity.id
_entity.type
_entity.pdbx_description
1 polymer ?
#
loop_
_entity_poly.entity_id
_entity_poly.type
_entity_poly.pdbx_seq_one_letter_code
_entity_poly.pdbx_strand_id
1 'polypeptide(L)'
;MSRWALPQEAQDAFYILHGDLLVAALAESVKAFRGKPGTWSSGWELRRIAGSIVHDVSIDASGSFVASAWQDGTIAVDAVSGTKGSSWKSLMPKPVHSIAIYPNYAEALGQRVLCSGGQDGRLVLSRRGALEAKHATLHLGEGPISCVRWRGPLVAWATQKGVKLVDVETQQKVGFIPCSGAGHLCWLNDEALLIGWDQEVQLVEVRQMGDGVAVRFAKVVRKLPVPGEVVQQLAQLDNALAPCPKDLMAALVRWPKKAKPTAALMASLQRALCPGKKPTEGCASWEPDDDDELFEEQAAEVLASLHETRGDIETAARLLARAKSLRVFPLLKKYLPEGRFHSASDSLPHLVALDAAQAIRLVAEFPAILPPAKVLSALAPLGECWELRYLRILSETSPDATDMSRLVQLTAALQPHRLGLLLEKHLLPKEQEHVQDQRIDVHEALEVSWSAGVFDASAIALQALGHTREAFELLLQLSAAKALDFLEASEDSEELWQRVTTLAAQDGKICASLLKHEKLTRVKVLEIFRSLPPGLEVPGFGILTLKVLQQAEADCDFYELMLQRLHRQVGELSHQLCRKQRRGCAIQAAPSAISASKESLGVVLVFWRFRSFGTVAASKITTCV
;
A
#
# COMPACT_ATOMS: atom_id res chain seq x y z
N MET A 1 47.79 11.54 2.42
CA MET A 1 47.82 12.09 3.80
C MET A 1 46.39 12.48 4.17
N SER A 2 45.77 11.75 5.10
CA SER A 2 44.36 11.82 5.47
C SER A 2 44.01 13.18 6.11
N ARG A 3 43.07 13.93 5.53
CA ARG A 3 42.62 15.25 6.02
C ARG A 3 41.74 15.20 7.30
N TRP A 4 41.61 14.02 7.93
CA TRP A 4 40.87 13.77 9.17
C TRP A 4 41.70 13.01 10.20
N ALA A 5 43.00 13.30 10.27
CA ALA A 5 43.76 12.83 11.41
C ALA A 5 43.24 13.57 12.67
N LEU A 6 42.54 12.83 13.53
CA LEU A 6 42.50 13.17 14.96
C LEU A 6 43.96 13.39 15.42
N PRO A 7 44.21 14.28 16.39
CA PRO A 7 45.52 14.38 17.02
C PRO A 7 46.00 12.96 17.35
N GLN A 8 47.27 12.62 17.10
CA GLN A 8 47.79 11.26 17.37
C GLN A 8 47.44 10.76 18.78
N GLU A 9 47.42 11.68 19.74
CA GLU A 9 47.07 11.41 21.13
C GLU A 9 45.59 11.04 21.36
N ALA A 10 44.68 11.38 20.44
CA ALA A 10 43.24 11.22 20.59
C ALA A 10 42.62 10.16 19.65
N GLN A 11 43.44 9.42 18.89
CA GLN A 11 42.95 8.44 17.90
C GLN A 11 42.23 7.25 18.53
N ASP A 12 42.70 6.78 19.69
CA ASP A 12 42.13 5.64 20.41
C ASP A 12 41.28 6.08 21.62
N ALA A 13 41.03 7.39 21.75
CA ALA A 13 40.36 7.98 22.89
C ALA A 13 38.87 8.25 22.60
N PHE A 14 38.03 8.19 23.63
CA PHE A 14 36.69 8.75 23.54
C PHE A 14 36.80 10.27 23.41
N TYR A 15 36.12 10.87 22.44
CA TYR A 15 36.18 12.32 22.21
C TYR A 15 34.81 12.94 21.98
N ILE A 16 34.73 14.24 22.23
CA ILE A 16 33.60 15.09 21.86
C ILE A 16 34.12 16.22 20.99
N LEU A 17 33.50 16.41 19.84
CA LEU A 17 33.74 17.54 18.95
C LEU A 17 32.62 18.57 19.13
N HIS A 18 32.97 19.83 19.38
CA HIS A 18 32.03 20.95 19.49
C HIS A 18 32.60 22.17 18.77
N GLY A 19 32.04 22.54 17.62
CA GLY A 19 32.60 23.59 16.76
C GLY A 19 34.07 23.33 16.36
N ASP A 20 34.97 24.21 16.80
CA ASP A 20 36.43 24.14 16.60
C ASP A 20 37.19 23.52 17.79
N LEU A 21 36.47 22.99 18.77
CA LEU A 21 37.01 22.42 19.99
C LEU A 21 36.80 20.89 19.99
N LEU A 22 37.90 20.16 20.17
CA LEU A 22 37.88 18.72 20.38
C LEU A 22 38.34 18.43 21.80
N VAL A 23 37.53 17.68 22.55
CA VAL A 23 37.86 17.22 23.91
C VAL A 23 38.04 15.72 23.88
N ALA A 24 39.21 15.22 24.26
CA ALA A 24 39.51 13.79 24.31
C ALA A 24 39.69 13.33 25.76
N ALA A 25 38.99 12.25 26.11
CA ALA A 25 39.13 11.49 27.33
C ALA A 25 40.19 10.40 27.12
N LEU A 26 41.41 10.69 27.58
CA LEU A 26 42.53 9.75 27.60
C LEU A 26 42.45 8.88 28.86
N ALA A 27 43.28 7.83 28.92
CA ALA A 27 43.26 6.85 30.01
C ALA A 27 43.42 7.46 31.42
N GLU A 28 44.13 8.58 31.61
CA GLU A 28 44.29 9.24 32.92
C GLU A 28 44.13 10.76 32.86
N SER A 29 43.73 11.30 31.70
CA SER A 29 43.65 12.74 31.51
C SER A 29 42.59 13.15 30.50
N VAL A 30 42.09 14.37 30.66
CA VAL A 30 41.22 15.02 29.70
C VAL A 30 42.02 16.12 29.02
N LYS A 31 42.16 16.03 27.70
CA LYS A 31 42.84 17.03 26.88
C LYS A 31 41.86 17.71 25.95
N ALA A 32 42.11 18.99 25.67
CA ALA A 32 41.37 19.76 24.68
C ALA A 32 42.30 20.26 23.58
N PHE A 33 41.79 20.31 22.37
CA PHE A 33 42.48 20.74 21.16
C PHE A 33 41.59 21.78 20.46
N ARG A 34 42.19 22.87 19.97
CA ARG A 34 41.47 23.87 19.18
C ARG A 34 41.95 23.79 17.74
N GLY A 35 41.04 23.80 16.79
CA GLY A 35 41.40 23.76 15.38
C GLY A 35 40.29 23.23 14.50
N LYS A 36 40.66 23.00 13.24
CA LYS A 36 39.79 22.37 12.26
C LYS A 36 40.31 20.94 12.02
N PRO A 37 39.44 20.00 11.60
CA PRO A 37 39.87 18.64 11.27
C PRO A 37 41.08 18.65 10.33
N GLY A 38 42.18 18.02 10.76
CA GLY A 38 43.45 17.95 10.04
C GLY A 38 44.47 19.07 10.36
N THR A 39 44.06 20.13 11.08
CA THR A 39 44.93 21.22 11.56
C THR A 39 44.57 21.54 13.02
N TRP A 40 44.96 20.65 13.92
CA TRP A 40 44.76 20.79 15.36
C TRP A 40 45.94 21.53 16.00
N SER A 41 45.66 22.39 16.99
CA SER A 41 46.70 22.95 17.85
C SER A 41 47.35 21.85 18.69
N SER A 42 48.49 22.14 19.33
CA SER A 42 48.92 21.32 20.47
C SER A 42 47.78 21.25 21.48
N GLY A 43 47.46 20.03 21.91
CA GLY A 43 46.45 19.83 22.94
C GLY A 43 46.96 20.36 24.26
N TRP A 44 46.08 21.01 25.02
CA TRP A 44 46.36 21.36 26.40
C TRP A 44 45.57 20.44 27.34
N GLU A 45 46.17 20.12 28.47
CA GLU A 45 45.55 19.28 29.48
C GLU A 45 44.58 20.10 30.32
N LEU A 46 43.31 19.67 30.35
CA LEU A 46 42.30 20.25 31.23
C LEU A 46 42.45 19.67 32.63
N ARG A 47 42.69 18.36 32.74
CA ARG A 47 42.84 17.67 34.01
C ARG A 47 43.54 16.33 33.87
N ARG A 48 44.35 15.99 34.88
CA ARG A 48 44.96 14.67 35.06
C ARG A 48 44.67 14.13 36.45
N ILE A 49 44.33 12.85 36.55
CA ILE A 49 44.25 12.12 37.82
C ILE A 49 44.99 10.80 37.63
N ALA A 50 46.20 10.71 38.21
CA ALA A 50 47.03 9.51 38.09
C ALA A 50 46.32 8.29 38.71
N GLY A 51 46.30 7.17 37.98
CA GLY A 51 45.66 5.93 38.43
C GLY A 51 44.13 5.92 38.35
N SER A 52 43.48 6.93 37.77
CA SER A 52 42.02 6.96 37.59
C SER A 52 41.65 7.16 36.12
N ILE A 53 40.75 6.32 35.62
CA ILE A 53 40.30 6.34 34.23
C ILE A 53 39.17 7.32 34.02
N VAL A 54 39.19 8.06 32.91
CA VAL A 54 38.07 8.91 32.48
C VAL A 54 37.02 8.03 31.80
N HIS A 55 35.79 8.06 32.31
CA HIS A 55 34.68 7.27 31.75
C HIS A 55 33.85 8.02 30.72
N ASP A 56 33.58 9.30 30.98
CA ASP A 56 32.73 10.12 30.13
C ASP A 56 33.10 11.60 30.29
N VAL A 57 32.87 12.36 29.23
CA VAL A 57 33.05 13.81 29.21
C VAL A 57 31.78 14.46 28.66
N SER A 58 31.55 15.72 29.00
CA SER A 58 30.40 16.48 28.50
C SER A 58 30.77 17.95 28.39
N ILE A 59 30.29 18.61 27.34
CA ILE A 59 30.58 20.03 27.09
C ILE A 59 29.30 20.85 27.12
N ASP A 60 29.40 22.09 27.61
CA ASP A 60 28.28 23.03 27.55
C ASP A 60 28.10 23.58 26.12
N ALA A 61 26.92 24.10 25.81
CA ALA A 61 26.57 24.55 24.46
C ALA A 61 27.45 25.71 23.94
N SER A 62 28.13 26.43 24.84
CA SER A 62 29.06 27.50 24.49
C SER A 62 30.48 27.01 24.20
N GLY A 63 30.80 25.75 24.52
CA GLY A 63 32.16 25.21 24.45
C GLY A 63 33.12 25.79 25.49
N SER A 64 32.60 26.42 26.55
CA SER A 64 33.39 27.15 27.56
C SER A 64 33.80 26.28 28.74
N PHE A 65 33.03 25.25 29.08
CA PHE A 65 33.23 24.38 30.23
C PHE A 65 33.07 22.92 29.86
N VAL A 66 33.98 22.09 30.37
CA VAL A 66 34.01 20.65 30.15
C VAL A 66 33.82 19.95 31.48
N ALA A 67 32.83 19.08 31.56
CA ALA A 67 32.64 18.15 32.66
C ALA A 67 33.31 16.81 32.36
N SER A 68 33.84 16.16 33.40
CA SER A 68 34.47 14.83 33.31
C SER A 68 34.08 13.94 34.48
N ALA A 69 33.87 12.66 34.20
CA ALA A 69 33.59 11.60 35.17
C ALA A 69 34.72 10.57 35.20
N TRP A 70 35.08 10.14 36.40
CA TRP A 70 36.27 9.34 36.65
C TRP A 70 35.96 8.06 37.43
N GLN A 71 36.81 7.04 37.25
CA GLN A 71 36.71 5.72 37.86
C GLN A 71 36.81 5.74 39.39
N ASP A 72 37.57 6.68 39.96
CA ASP A 72 37.69 6.91 41.41
C ASP A 72 36.46 7.59 42.02
N GLY A 73 35.45 7.93 41.22
CA GLY A 73 34.25 8.65 41.65
C GLY A 73 34.40 10.17 41.59
N THR A 74 35.55 10.69 41.15
CA THR A 74 35.72 12.14 40.96
C THR A 74 34.79 12.61 39.84
N ILE A 75 34.09 13.71 40.07
CA ILE A 75 33.44 14.53 39.04
C ILE A 75 34.12 15.89 39.02
N ALA A 76 34.40 16.41 37.84
CA ALA A 76 35.04 17.71 37.69
C ALA A 76 34.41 18.53 36.57
N VAL A 77 34.45 19.85 36.72
CA VAL A 77 34.17 20.81 35.65
C VAL A 77 35.36 21.72 35.51
N ASP A 78 35.95 21.75 34.32
CA ASP A 78 37.11 22.54 33.98
C ASP A 78 36.74 23.61 32.95
N ALA A 79 37.29 24.81 33.13
CA ALA A 79 37.11 25.90 32.18
C ALA A 79 38.07 25.71 31.01
N VAL A 80 37.56 25.84 29.79
CA VAL A 80 38.37 25.79 28.57
C VAL A 80 39.25 27.05 28.49
N SER A 81 40.42 26.94 27.86
CA SER A 81 41.39 28.04 27.80
C SER A 81 40.77 29.32 27.21
N GLY A 82 40.89 30.43 27.94
CA GLY A 82 40.30 31.74 27.61
C GLY A 82 38.93 32.02 28.24
N THR A 83 38.29 31.03 28.86
CA THR A 83 36.99 31.19 29.53
C THR A 83 37.13 31.88 30.89
N LYS A 84 36.28 32.87 31.16
CA LYS A 84 36.14 33.46 32.50
C LYS A 84 35.36 32.53 33.43
N GLY A 85 36.06 31.76 34.26
CA GLY A 85 35.45 30.91 35.28
C GLY A 85 36.48 30.04 36.00
N SER A 86 36.13 29.56 37.19
CA SER A 86 36.97 28.63 37.95
C SER A 86 36.49 27.19 37.76
N SER A 87 37.44 26.28 37.63
CA SER A 87 37.19 24.85 37.70
C SER A 87 36.79 24.43 39.12
N TRP A 88 36.11 23.29 39.23
CA TRP A 88 35.81 22.66 40.52
C TRP A 88 35.71 21.15 40.39
N LYS A 89 35.80 20.46 41.52
CA LYS A 89 35.63 19.01 41.60
C LYS A 89 34.80 18.63 42.82
N SER A 90 34.15 17.48 42.76
CA SER A 90 33.54 16.80 43.91
C SER A 90 33.81 15.30 43.81
N LEU A 91 33.79 14.62 44.95
CA LEU A 91 34.02 13.19 45.05
C LEU A 91 32.69 12.47 45.32
N MET A 92 32.35 11.52 44.46
CA MET A 92 31.20 10.65 44.64
C MET A 92 31.60 9.38 45.42
N PRO A 93 30.67 8.74 46.15
CA PRO A 93 30.99 7.56 46.97
C PRO A 93 31.36 6.32 46.17
N LYS A 94 30.97 6.27 44.88
CA LYS A 94 31.19 5.15 43.96
C LYS A 94 31.65 5.67 42.60
N PRO A 95 32.26 4.81 41.76
CA PRO A 95 32.67 5.16 40.40
C PRO A 95 31.53 5.78 39.59
N VAL A 96 31.83 6.85 38.86
CA VAL A 96 30.89 7.55 37.99
C VAL A 96 31.15 7.12 36.55
N HIS A 97 30.13 6.58 35.89
CA HIS A 97 30.26 6.08 34.51
C HIS A 97 29.87 7.10 33.46
N SER A 98 28.95 8.02 33.78
CA SER A 98 28.48 9.00 32.80
C SER A 98 28.13 10.33 33.45
N ILE A 99 28.35 11.40 32.69
CA ILE A 99 28.17 12.78 33.13
C ILE A 99 27.51 13.62 32.05
N ALA A 100 26.67 14.56 32.46
CA ALA A 100 26.09 15.56 31.57
C ALA A 100 26.08 16.93 32.25
N ILE A 101 26.72 17.91 31.64
CA ILE A 101 26.70 19.30 32.13
C ILE A 101 25.43 20.01 31.65
N TYR A 102 24.94 20.98 32.44
CA TYR A 102 23.84 21.82 32.00
C TYR A 102 24.21 22.57 30.70
N PRO A 103 23.37 22.58 29.65
CA PRO A 103 23.73 23.17 28.36
C PRO A 103 24.15 24.65 28.45
N ASN A 104 23.52 25.43 29.32
CA ASN A 104 23.81 26.86 29.50
C ASN A 104 24.69 27.12 30.72
N TYR A 105 25.60 26.20 31.07
CA TYR A 105 26.41 26.27 32.28
C TYR A 105 27.24 27.56 32.39
N ALA A 106 27.79 28.07 31.28
CA ALA A 106 28.56 29.32 31.28
C ALA A 106 27.74 30.52 31.74
N GLU A 107 26.51 30.65 31.21
CA GLU A 107 25.59 31.78 31.38
C GLU A 107 24.77 31.70 32.68
N ALA A 108 24.58 30.50 33.22
CA ALA A 108 23.76 30.22 34.39
C ALA A 108 24.38 30.70 35.72
N LEU A 109 24.34 32.01 35.98
CA LEU A 109 24.72 32.61 37.26
C LEU A 109 23.87 32.02 38.40
N GLY A 110 24.44 31.10 39.18
CA GLY A 110 23.77 30.45 40.33
C GLY A 110 23.10 29.11 40.05
N GLN A 111 23.00 28.69 38.78
CA GLN A 111 22.44 27.38 38.37
C GLN A 111 23.48 26.49 37.65
N ARG A 112 24.77 26.71 37.94
CA ARG A 112 25.87 25.83 37.50
C ARG A 112 25.73 24.43 38.11
N VAL A 113 25.06 23.56 37.37
CA VAL A 113 24.75 22.18 37.75
C VAL A 113 25.20 21.20 36.69
N LEU A 114 25.40 19.96 37.11
CA LEU A 114 25.65 18.82 36.24
C LEU A 114 24.91 17.60 36.81
N CYS A 115 24.60 16.64 35.95
CA CYS A 115 24.09 15.34 36.31
C CYS A 115 25.20 14.30 36.18
N SER A 116 25.34 13.43 37.18
CA SER A 116 26.27 12.32 37.18
C SER A 116 25.55 11.03 37.56
N GLY A 117 25.91 9.93 36.90
CA GLY A 117 25.41 8.60 37.20
C GLY A 117 26.51 7.54 37.10
N GLY A 118 26.42 6.50 37.91
CA GLY A 118 27.44 5.45 37.92
C GLY A 118 27.02 4.17 38.62
N GLN A 119 27.98 3.51 39.26
CA GLN A 119 27.84 2.15 39.81
C GLN A 119 26.87 2.05 41.00
N ASP A 120 26.55 3.17 41.66
CA ASP A 120 25.58 3.21 42.76
C ASP A 120 24.11 3.20 42.30
N GLY A 121 23.87 3.32 40.99
CA GLY A 121 22.52 3.40 40.42
C GLY A 121 21.79 4.68 40.84
N ARG A 122 22.52 5.74 41.20
CA ARG A 122 21.96 7.04 41.54
C ARG A 122 22.21 8.03 40.42
N LEU A 123 21.16 8.74 40.01
CA LEU A 123 21.32 9.94 39.20
C LEU A 123 21.39 11.12 40.16
N VAL A 124 22.54 11.78 40.20
CA VAL A 124 22.80 12.87 41.14
C VAL A 124 22.99 14.17 40.37
N LEU A 125 22.17 15.16 40.72
CA LEU A 125 22.34 16.55 40.32
C LEU A 125 23.30 17.23 41.29
N SER A 126 24.48 17.60 40.79
CA SER A 126 25.54 18.22 41.55
C SER A 126 25.62 19.70 41.21
N ARG A 127 25.50 20.56 42.22
CA ARG A 127 25.64 22.01 42.10
C ARG A 127 26.92 22.47 42.77
N ARG A 128 27.65 23.36 42.10
CA ARG A 128 28.79 24.03 42.72
C ARG A 128 28.31 24.92 43.88
N GLY A 129 28.74 24.62 45.11
CA GLY A 129 28.57 25.50 46.26
C GLY A 129 29.80 26.38 46.51
N ALA A 130 29.73 27.23 47.54
CA ALA A 130 30.81 28.14 47.92
C ALA A 130 31.98 27.42 48.63
N LEU A 131 31.70 26.31 49.32
CA LEU A 131 32.67 25.51 50.07
C LEU A 131 32.66 24.06 49.59
N GLU A 132 31.48 23.41 49.67
CA GLU A 132 31.26 22.06 49.18
C GLU A 132 30.18 22.03 48.10
N ALA A 133 30.26 21.02 47.23
CA ALA A 133 29.22 20.77 46.24
C ALA A 133 27.95 20.26 46.91
N LYS A 134 26.80 20.73 46.45
CA LYS A 134 25.49 20.25 46.91
C LYS A 134 25.00 19.17 45.95
N HIS A 135 24.60 18.03 46.50
CA HIS A 135 24.17 16.86 45.74
C HIS A 135 22.69 16.58 45.99
N ALA A 136 21.87 16.57 44.95
CA ALA A 136 20.46 16.19 45.00
C ALA A 136 20.25 14.90 44.18
N THR A 137 19.61 13.90 44.77
CA THR A 137 19.35 12.64 44.07
C THR A 137 18.06 12.76 43.26
N LEU A 138 18.16 12.67 41.93
CA LEU A 138 17.03 12.70 41.01
C LEU A 138 16.40 11.32 40.81
N HIS A 139 17.20 10.27 40.87
CA HIS A 139 16.76 8.88 40.72
C HIS A 139 17.63 7.94 41.57
N LEU A 140 17.01 6.87 42.06
CA LEU A 140 17.65 5.85 42.88
C LEU A 140 17.16 4.44 42.47
N GLY A 141 18.10 3.54 42.21
CA GLY A 141 17.84 2.12 41.95
C GLY A 141 17.82 1.76 40.46
N GLU A 142 17.41 0.53 40.14
CA GLU A 142 17.33 -0.01 38.76
C GLU A 142 18.68 -0.34 38.10
N GLY A 143 19.70 -0.56 38.92
CA GLY A 143 21.04 -0.92 38.48
C GLY A 143 21.93 0.30 38.19
N PRO A 144 23.18 0.07 37.75
CA PRO A 144 24.11 1.14 37.41
C PRO A 144 23.57 2.00 36.26
N ILE A 145 23.88 3.28 36.31
CA ILE A 145 23.58 4.21 35.21
C ILE A 145 24.71 4.10 34.20
N SER A 146 24.38 3.77 32.96
CA SER A 146 25.35 3.56 31.88
C SER A 146 25.60 4.82 31.05
N CYS A 147 24.58 5.65 30.86
CA CYS A 147 24.65 6.86 30.02
C CYS A 147 23.69 7.93 30.53
N VAL A 148 24.12 9.20 30.51
CA VAL A 148 23.34 10.38 30.86
C VAL A 148 23.56 11.45 29.79
N ARG A 149 22.49 12.04 29.26
CA ARG A 149 22.56 13.14 28.28
C ARG A 149 21.54 14.23 28.60
N TRP A 150 21.98 15.48 28.54
CA TRP A 150 21.18 16.66 28.85
C TRP A 150 20.95 17.50 27.60
N ARG A 151 19.70 17.89 27.33
CA ARG A 151 19.34 18.86 26.28
C ARG A 151 18.22 19.79 26.76
N GLY A 152 18.43 21.10 26.70
CA GLY A 152 17.47 22.08 27.22
C GLY A 152 17.09 21.77 28.70
N PRO A 153 15.79 21.69 29.03
CA PRO A 153 15.34 21.31 30.38
C PRO A 153 15.32 19.79 30.62
N LEU A 154 15.59 18.98 29.58
CA LEU A 154 15.42 17.54 29.60
C LEU A 154 16.72 16.81 29.95
N VAL A 155 16.60 15.86 30.87
CA VAL A 155 17.67 14.89 31.17
C VAL A 155 17.17 13.49 30.87
N ALA A 156 17.92 12.78 30.04
CA ALA A 156 17.71 11.38 29.74
C ALA A 156 18.84 10.54 30.34
N TRP A 157 18.51 9.40 30.94
CA TRP A 157 19.50 8.46 31.45
C TRP A 157 19.11 7.01 31.21
N ALA A 158 20.11 6.18 30.95
CA ALA A 158 19.96 4.75 30.72
C ALA A 158 20.32 3.95 31.98
N THR A 159 19.47 2.98 32.30
CA THR A 159 19.61 2.01 33.39
C THR A 159 19.45 0.59 32.84
N GLN A 160 19.67 -0.44 33.65
CA GLN A 160 19.42 -1.82 33.25
C GLN A 160 17.95 -2.09 32.91
N LYS A 161 17.01 -1.31 33.49
CA LYS A 161 15.58 -1.46 33.23
C LYS A 161 15.10 -0.67 32.01
N GLY A 162 15.84 0.36 31.59
CA GLY A 162 15.51 1.14 30.41
C GLY A 162 15.99 2.58 30.49
N VAL A 163 15.49 3.41 29.57
CA VAL A 163 15.78 4.84 29.52
C VAL A 163 14.66 5.62 30.17
N LYS A 164 15.01 6.55 31.05
CA LYS A 164 14.09 7.49 31.68
C LYS A 164 14.37 8.90 31.23
N LEU A 165 13.31 9.68 31.12
CA LEU A 165 13.36 11.10 30.79
C LEU A 165 12.65 11.91 31.86
N VAL A 166 13.29 12.97 32.32
CA VAL A 166 12.74 13.93 33.27
C VAL A 166 12.97 15.34 32.75
N ASP A 167 12.03 16.20 33.05
CA ASP A 167 12.18 17.64 32.95
C ASP A 167 12.68 18.15 34.30
N VAL A 168 13.90 18.66 34.33
CA VAL A 168 14.57 19.08 35.59
C VAL A 168 14.02 20.41 36.10
N GLU A 169 13.50 21.26 35.21
CA GLU A 169 12.93 22.55 35.61
C GLU A 169 11.57 22.36 36.25
N THR A 170 10.72 21.52 35.68
CA THR A 170 9.37 21.25 36.20
C THR A 170 9.32 20.08 37.18
N GLN A 171 10.42 19.32 37.33
CA GLN A 171 10.49 18.07 38.10
C GLN A 171 9.48 17.01 37.65
N GLN A 172 9.02 17.08 36.40
CA GLN A 172 8.03 16.15 35.85
C GLN A 172 8.71 14.99 35.11
N LYS A 173 8.17 13.78 35.30
CA LYS A 173 8.58 12.60 34.55
C LYS A 173 8.00 12.67 33.13
N VAL A 174 8.87 12.67 32.13
CA VAL A 174 8.49 12.81 30.71
C VAL A 174 8.20 11.46 30.07
N GLY A 175 8.92 10.41 30.49
CA GLY A 175 8.62 9.06 30.03
C GLY A 175 9.62 8.00 30.47
N PHE A 176 9.26 6.75 30.20
CA PHE A 176 10.09 5.57 30.41
C PHE A 176 10.02 4.68 29.18
N ILE A 177 11.17 4.36 28.61
CA ILE A 177 11.32 3.41 27.51
C ILE A 177 12.00 2.15 28.06
N PRO A 178 11.34 0.98 28.04
CA PRO A 178 11.91 -0.25 28.58
C PRO A 178 13.14 -0.69 27.81
N CYS A 179 14.07 -1.32 28.53
CA CYS A 179 15.36 -1.79 28.04
C CYS A 179 15.25 -2.89 26.99
N SER A 180 16.17 -2.85 26.02
CA SER A 180 16.49 -3.96 25.10
C SER A 180 17.99 -4.35 25.12
N GLY A 181 18.84 -3.74 25.97
CA GLY A 181 20.30 -3.96 25.99
C GLY A 181 21.07 -2.82 26.66
N ALA A 182 22.36 -2.65 26.32
CA ALA A 182 23.15 -1.49 26.74
C ALA A 182 22.68 -0.23 25.99
N GLY A 183 22.25 0.79 26.74
CA GLY A 183 21.65 2.00 26.17
C GLY A 183 22.65 3.13 25.95
N HIS A 184 22.85 3.53 24.69
CA HIS A 184 23.53 4.76 24.27
C HIS A 184 22.50 5.84 23.92
N LEU A 185 22.76 7.09 24.27
CA LEU A 185 21.81 8.20 24.11
C LEU A 185 22.43 9.32 23.28
N CYS A 186 21.66 9.86 22.33
CA CYS A 186 22.04 11.05 21.57
C CYS A 186 20.81 11.91 21.29
N TRP A 187 20.84 13.18 21.74
CA TRP A 187 19.82 14.15 21.33
C TRP A 187 20.07 14.55 19.88
N LEU A 188 19.01 14.68 19.08
CA LEU A 188 19.10 15.22 17.71
C LEU A 188 18.70 16.70 17.69
N ASN A 189 17.73 17.06 18.52
CA ASN A 189 17.26 18.42 18.76
C ASN A 189 16.54 18.44 20.12
N ASP A 190 15.80 19.51 20.37
CA ASP A 190 15.08 19.72 21.64
C ASP A 190 13.83 18.81 21.80
N GLU A 191 13.40 18.15 20.73
CA GLU A 191 12.17 17.34 20.67
C GLU A 191 12.42 15.87 20.31
N ALA A 192 13.65 15.48 19.98
CA ALA A 192 13.96 14.15 19.46
C ALA A 192 15.24 13.58 20.10
N LEU A 193 15.10 12.39 20.67
CA LEU A 193 16.16 11.60 21.29
C LEU A 193 16.31 10.28 20.53
N LEU A 194 17.54 9.93 20.18
CA LEU A 194 17.91 8.59 19.74
C LEU A 194 18.38 7.75 20.93
N ILE A 195 17.90 6.52 20.98
CA ILE A 195 18.31 5.50 21.94
C ILE A 195 18.89 4.34 21.14
N GLY A 196 20.18 4.08 21.28
CA GLY A 196 20.85 2.92 20.71
C GLY A 196 20.91 1.79 21.73
N TRP A 197 20.35 0.64 21.39
CA TRP A 197 20.49 -0.63 22.08
C TRP A 197 21.39 -1.57 21.26
N ASP A 198 21.74 -2.74 21.78
CA ASP A 198 22.69 -3.67 21.16
C ASP A 198 22.44 -3.91 19.65
N GLN A 199 21.18 -4.14 19.26
CA GLN A 199 20.80 -4.43 17.86
C GLN A 199 19.68 -3.53 17.31
N GLU A 200 19.26 -2.52 18.06
CA GLU A 200 18.21 -1.61 17.60
C GLU A 200 18.44 -0.17 18.04
N VAL A 201 18.11 0.78 17.16
CA VAL A 201 18.04 2.20 17.45
C VAL A 201 16.57 2.62 17.48
N GLN A 202 16.15 3.30 18.53
CA GLN A 202 14.81 3.83 18.70
C GLN A 202 14.82 5.36 18.62
N LEU A 203 13.92 5.93 17.83
CA LEU A 203 13.64 7.36 17.84
C LEU A 203 12.51 7.65 18.82
N VAL A 204 12.79 8.51 19.78
CA VAL A 204 11.83 9.02 20.76
C VAL A 204 11.56 10.48 20.46
N GLU A 205 10.30 10.81 20.18
CA GLU A 205 9.84 12.21 20.12
C GLU A 205 9.30 12.62 21.50
N VAL A 206 9.73 13.79 21.97
CA VAL A 206 9.25 14.45 23.17
C VAL A 206 8.31 15.56 22.73
N ARG A 207 7.02 15.43 23.09
CA ARG A 207 6.00 16.41 22.75
C ARG A 207 5.47 17.09 24.00
N GLN A 208 5.22 18.40 23.89
CA GLN A 208 4.58 19.19 24.94
C GLN A 208 3.08 19.28 24.66
N MET A 209 2.23 19.07 25.67
CA MET A 209 0.78 19.25 25.55
C MET A 209 0.26 20.31 26.53
N GLY A 210 -0.55 21.24 26.02
CA GLY A 210 -1.31 22.24 26.79
C GLY A 210 -0.69 23.64 26.87
N ASP A 211 -1.54 24.67 26.82
CA ASP A 211 -1.18 26.12 26.88
C ASP A 211 -0.90 26.65 28.30
N GLY A 212 -0.93 25.79 29.33
CA GLY A 212 -0.79 26.16 30.74
C GLY A 212 0.47 25.60 31.39
N VAL A 213 0.36 24.43 32.03
CA VAL A 213 1.51 23.67 32.53
C VAL A 213 1.97 22.73 31.43
N ALA A 214 3.13 23.03 30.86
CA ALA A 214 3.78 22.31 29.78
C ALA A 214 4.14 20.86 30.15
N VAL A 215 3.16 19.95 30.23
CA VAL A 215 3.45 18.53 30.48
C VAL A 215 4.05 17.92 29.20
N ARG A 216 5.23 17.33 29.33
CA ARG A 216 5.94 16.69 28.22
C ARG A 216 5.78 15.18 28.28
N PHE A 217 5.60 14.55 27.13
CA PHE A 217 5.53 13.10 26.99
C PHE A 217 6.51 12.61 25.94
N ALA A 218 7.26 11.57 26.27
CA ALA A 218 8.13 10.85 25.34
C ALA A 218 7.37 9.68 24.71
N LYS A 219 7.42 9.60 23.37
CA LYS A 219 6.84 8.49 22.61
C LYS A 219 7.89 7.92 21.66
N VAL A 220 8.06 6.59 21.68
CA VAL A 220 8.83 5.90 20.65
C VAL A 220 8.05 5.98 19.34
N VAL A 221 8.60 6.68 18.36
CA VAL A 221 7.96 6.89 17.05
C VAL A 221 8.41 5.83 16.05
N ARG A 222 9.69 5.42 16.12
CA ARG A 222 10.26 4.42 15.23
C ARG A 222 11.30 3.54 15.91
N LYS A 223 11.44 2.32 15.41
CA LYS A 223 12.51 1.36 15.74
C LYS A 223 13.23 0.92 14.47
N LEU A 224 14.55 0.99 14.49
CA LEU A 224 15.44 0.68 13.38
C LEU A 224 16.37 -0.46 13.84
N PRO A 225 16.47 -1.60 13.15
CA PRO A 225 17.36 -2.69 13.54
C PRO A 225 18.76 -2.39 13.02
N VAL A 226 19.43 -1.47 13.69
CA VAL A 226 20.81 -1.06 13.46
C VAL A 226 21.51 -1.15 14.83
N PRO A 227 22.77 -1.59 14.90
CA PRO A 227 23.52 -1.60 16.15
C PRO A 227 23.58 -0.23 16.81
N GLY A 228 23.40 -0.19 18.13
CA GLY A 228 23.39 1.04 18.94
C GLY A 228 24.72 1.79 18.98
N GLU A 229 25.83 1.15 18.58
CA GLU A 229 27.15 1.78 18.45
C GLU A 229 27.13 3.02 17.55
N VAL A 230 26.24 3.06 16.55
CA VAL A 230 26.04 4.23 15.68
C VAL A 230 25.58 5.45 16.51
N VAL A 231 24.74 5.24 17.52
CA VAL A 231 24.28 6.31 18.41
C VAL A 231 25.42 6.80 19.30
N GLN A 232 26.32 5.92 19.72
CA GLN A 232 27.52 6.30 20.46
C GLN A 232 28.45 7.19 19.61
N GLN A 233 28.68 6.83 18.34
CA GLN A 233 29.47 7.64 17.41
C GLN A 233 28.81 8.99 17.09
N LEU A 234 27.48 9.02 16.94
CA LEU A 234 26.73 10.26 16.77
C LEU A 234 26.80 11.16 18.00
N ALA A 235 26.75 10.58 19.21
CA ALA A 235 26.86 11.32 20.47
C ALA A 235 28.23 11.99 20.68
N GLN A 236 29.26 11.57 19.94
CA GLN A 236 30.60 12.17 19.94
C GLN A 236 30.68 13.43 19.06
N LEU A 237 29.67 13.67 18.21
CA LEU A 237 29.60 14.81 17.31
C LEU A 237 28.67 15.89 17.88
N ASP A 238 29.03 17.17 17.64
CA ASP A 238 28.22 18.32 18.05
C ASP A 238 26.80 18.25 17.48
N ASN A 239 25.81 18.65 18.28
CA ASN A 239 24.43 18.87 17.84
C ASN A 239 24.34 19.96 16.75
N ALA A 240 25.31 20.88 16.67
CA ALA A 240 25.38 21.89 15.61
C ALA A 240 25.94 21.36 14.27
N LEU A 241 26.65 20.22 14.29
CA LEU A 241 27.16 19.50 13.11
C LEU A 241 26.30 18.27 12.77
N ALA A 242 25.36 17.90 13.65
CA ALA A 242 24.37 16.88 13.40
C ALA A 242 23.48 17.30 12.20
N PRO A 243 23.28 16.43 11.20
CA PRO A 243 22.36 16.72 10.09
C PRO A 243 20.99 17.06 10.66
N CYS A 244 20.26 17.98 10.02
CA CYS A 244 18.96 18.39 10.51
C CYS A 244 18.09 17.14 10.79
N PRO A 245 17.36 17.09 11.92
CA PRO A 245 16.61 15.91 12.32
C PRO A 245 15.66 15.39 11.26
N LYS A 246 15.11 16.27 10.40
CA LYS A 246 14.25 15.88 9.28
C LYS A 246 15.02 15.16 8.16
N ASP A 247 16.25 15.57 7.88
CA ASP A 247 17.11 14.99 6.84
C ASP A 247 17.77 13.69 7.31
N LEU A 248 18.22 13.63 8.58
CA LEU A 248 18.72 12.41 9.21
C LEU A 248 17.60 11.38 9.35
N MET A 249 16.39 11.81 9.74
CA MET A 249 15.22 10.93 9.82
C MET A 249 14.73 10.49 8.44
N ALA A 250 14.76 11.34 7.43
CA ALA A 250 14.47 10.94 6.05
C ALA A 250 15.51 9.93 5.53
N ALA A 251 16.78 10.08 5.91
CA ALA A 251 17.86 9.16 5.54
C ALA A 251 17.78 7.82 6.30
N LEU A 252 17.51 7.83 7.61
CA LEU A 252 17.37 6.64 8.44
C LEU A 252 16.09 5.85 8.15
N VAL A 253 15.00 6.53 7.79
CA VAL A 253 13.73 5.89 7.38
C VAL A 253 13.83 5.23 6.01
N ARG A 254 14.73 5.71 5.15
CA ARG A 254 15.02 5.14 3.83
C ARG A 254 16.13 4.07 3.86
N TRP A 255 16.68 3.74 5.03
CA TRP A 255 17.83 2.85 5.18
C TRP A 255 17.45 1.36 5.19
N PRO A 256 17.95 0.51 4.27
CA PRO A 256 17.66 -0.91 4.29
C PRO A 256 18.50 -1.64 5.35
N LYS A 257 17.95 -2.74 5.88
CA LYS A 257 18.44 -3.45 7.07
C LYS A 257 19.64 -4.38 6.82
N LYS A 258 20.29 -4.38 5.64
CA LYS A 258 21.37 -5.35 5.31
C LYS A 258 22.64 -4.85 4.61
N ALA A 259 22.82 -3.57 4.23
CA ALA A 259 24.08 -3.04 3.68
C ALA A 259 24.06 -1.50 3.51
N LYS A 260 25.25 -0.96 3.20
CA LYS A 260 25.94 0.31 3.56
C LYS A 260 25.55 1.64 2.88
N PRO A 261 25.87 2.80 3.51
CA PRO A 261 25.18 4.14 3.55
C PRO A 261 24.79 4.84 2.22
N THR A 262 23.68 5.62 2.22
CA THR A 262 23.11 6.36 1.05
C THR A 262 23.91 7.57 0.63
N ALA A 263 24.01 7.87 -0.67
CA ALA A 263 24.69 9.04 -1.25
C ALA A 263 24.44 10.44 -0.63
N ALA A 264 23.31 10.73 0.04
CA ALA A 264 23.11 11.99 0.78
C ALA A 264 23.67 11.93 2.20
N LEU A 265 23.57 10.77 2.85
CA LEU A 265 24.24 10.47 4.10
C LEU A 265 25.75 10.34 3.85
N MET A 266 26.17 9.72 2.74
CA MET A 266 27.52 9.67 2.19
C MET A 266 27.97 11.03 1.71
N ALA A 267 27.13 11.94 1.18
CA ALA A 267 27.55 13.31 0.83
C ALA A 267 27.69 14.20 2.07
N SER A 268 26.90 13.93 3.11
CA SER A 268 26.98 14.60 4.40
C SER A 268 28.12 14.04 5.25
N LEU A 269 28.37 12.72 5.17
CA LEU A 269 29.57 12.01 5.64
C LEU A 269 30.79 12.43 4.80
N GLN A 270 30.71 12.63 3.49
CA GLN A 270 31.80 13.10 2.61
C GLN A 270 32.15 14.56 2.89
N ARG A 271 31.15 15.42 3.17
CA ARG A 271 31.35 16.78 3.72
C ARG A 271 32.04 16.74 5.09
N ALA A 272 31.70 15.75 5.91
CA ALA A 272 32.30 15.44 7.21
C ALA A 272 33.53 14.50 7.14
N LEU A 273 34.05 14.17 5.95
CA LEU A 273 35.21 13.28 5.73
C LEU A 273 36.24 13.88 4.74
N CYS A 274 35.97 15.05 4.15
CA CYS A 274 36.93 15.83 3.34
C CYS A 274 36.68 17.36 3.46
N PRO A 275 37.46 18.12 4.25
CA PRO A 275 37.35 19.57 4.29
C PRO A 275 38.24 20.17 3.19
N GLY A 276 37.68 21.03 2.34
CA GLY A 276 38.47 21.98 1.55
C GLY A 276 38.55 21.78 0.03
N LYS A 277 37.54 21.22 -0.64
CA LYS A 277 37.29 21.57 -2.05
C LYS A 277 36.07 22.48 -2.12
N LYS A 278 36.25 23.69 -2.68
CA LYS A 278 35.13 24.58 -2.99
C LYS A 278 34.29 23.97 -4.11
N PRO A 279 32.98 24.24 -4.15
CA PRO A 279 32.15 23.81 -5.26
C PRO A 279 32.63 24.55 -6.51
N THR A 280 33.08 23.83 -7.54
CA THR A 280 33.05 24.39 -8.89
C THR A 280 31.60 24.36 -9.33
N GLU A 281 31.09 25.52 -9.72
CA GLU A 281 29.76 25.67 -10.31
C GLU A 281 29.63 24.70 -11.49
N GLY A 282 28.57 23.90 -11.47
CA GLY A 282 28.38 22.77 -12.37
C GLY A 282 28.91 21.47 -11.78
N CYS A 283 28.16 20.86 -10.85
CA CYS A 283 28.35 19.46 -10.52
C CYS A 283 27.83 18.63 -11.69
N ALA A 284 28.67 18.47 -12.72
CA ALA A 284 28.48 17.47 -13.75
C ALA A 284 28.36 16.09 -13.09
N SER A 285 27.45 15.28 -13.64
CA SER A 285 27.18 13.88 -13.34
C SER A 285 28.43 13.12 -12.90
N TRP A 286 28.43 12.65 -11.65
CA TRP A 286 29.32 11.57 -11.24
C TRP A 286 28.59 10.27 -11.53
N GLU A 287 29.06 9.51 -12.53
CA GLU A 287 28.68 8.11 -12.78
C GLU A 287 29.76 7.20 -12.19
N PRO A 288 29.41 6.05 -11.59
CA PRO A 288 30.40 5.04 -11.23
C PRO A 288 30.98 4.40 -12.50
N ASP A 289 32.29 4.16 -12.51
CA ASP A 289 32.99 3.50 -13.62
C ASP A 289 32.39 2.10 -13.89
N ASP A 290 32.33 1.72 -15.17
CA ASP A 290 31.60 0.52 -15.63
C ASP A 290 32.13 -0.81 -15.07
N ASP A 291 33.38 -0.84 -14.60
CA ASP A 291 34.14 -2.06 -14.29
C ASP A 291 34.03 -2.58 -12.83
N ASP A 292 33.33 -1.88 -11.93
CA ASP A 292 33.15 -2.32 -10.54
C ASP A 292 31.99 -3.34 -10.41
N GLU A 293 32.28 -4.62 -10.70
CA GLU A 293 31.35 -5.77 -10.58
C GLU A 293 30.86 -6.05 -9.15
N LEU A 294 31.41 -5.37 -8.13
CA LEU A 294 31.05 -5.51 -6.72
C LEU A 294 30.20 -4.34 -6.21
N PHE A 295 29.39 -3.72 -7.07
CA PHE A 295 28.42 -2.72 -6.64
C PHE A 295 27.25 -3.40 -5.91
N GLU A 296 27.27 -3.36 -4.57
CA GLU A 296 26.23 -3.95 -3.71
C GLU A 296 24.84 -3.48 -4.18
N GLU A 297 23.92 -4.41 -4.48
CA GLU A 297 22.54 -4.14 -4.97
C GLU A 297 21.82 -3.07 -4.14
N GLN A 298 22.13 -3.02 -2.85
CA GLN A 298 21.55 -2.08 -1.87
C GLN A 298 22.12 -0.65 -2.01
N ALA A 299 23.38 -0.48 -2.43
CA ALA A 299 23.98 0.82 -2.69
C ALA A 299 23.38 1.48 -3.93
N ALA A 300 23.11 0.70 -4.99
CA ALA A 300 22.47 1.17 -6.20
C ALA A 300 20.99 1.56 -5.98
N GLU A 301 20.25 0.83 -5.13
CA GLU A 301 18.88 1.22 -4.76
C GLU A 301 18.82 2.56 -4.02
N VAL A 302 19.74 2.80 -3.08
CA VAL A 302 19.71 4.04 -2.30
C VAL A 302 20.23 5.22 -3.12
N LEU A 303 21.18 5.01 -4.05
CA LEU A 303 21.58 5.99 -5.06
C LEU A 303 20.42 6.34 -6.01
N ALA A 304 19.69 5.34 -6.50
CA ALA A 304 18.52 5.57 -7.35
C ALA A 304 17.44 6.37 -6.63
N SER A 305 17.18 6.10 -5.35
CA SER A 305 16.22 6.89 -4.55
C SER A 305 16.66 8.35 -4.36
N LEU A 306 17.96 8.62 -4.42
CA LEU A 306 18.51 9.97 -4.34
C LEU A 306 18.36 10.71 -5.69
N HIS A 307 18.63 10.03 -6.81
CA HIS A 307 18.37 10.58 -8.14
C HIS A 307 16.86 10.84 -8.36
N GLU A 308 15.98 9.97 -7.85
CA GLU A 308 14.53 10.22 -7.82
C GLU A 308 14.19 11.51 -7.06
N THR A 309 14.80 11.75 -5.89
CA THR A 309 14.56 13.01 -5.13
C THR A 309 15.12 14.26 -5.79
N ARG A 310 16.10 14.12 -6.69
CA ARG A 310 16.67 15.21 -7.49
C ARG A 310 15.89 15.47 -8.78
N GLY A 311 15.00 14.56 -9.18
CA GLY A 311 14.24 14.62 -10.43
C GLY A 311 14.91 13.94 -11.62
N ASP A 312 16.09 13.34 -11.44
CA ASP A 312 16.83 12.59 -12.48
C ASP A 312 16.30 11.15 -12.57
N ILE A 313 15.15 10.97 -13.21
CA ILE A 313 14.44 9.67 -13.26
C ILE A 313 15.17 8.67 -14.16
N GLU A 314 15.83 9.14 -15.23
CA GLU A 314 16.54 8.29 -16.19
C GLU A 314 17.71 7.53 -15.57
N THR A 315 18.53 8.22 -14.77
CA THR A 315 19.66 7.62 -14.05
C THR A 315 19.16 6.72 -12.93
N ALA A 316 18.10 7.12 -12.22
CA ALA A 316 17.49 6.31 -11.16
C ALA A 316 17.00 4.95 -11.69
N ALA A 317 16.30 4.92 -12.83
CA ALA A 317 15.80 3.65 -13.39
C ALA A 317 16.93 2.80 -13.98
N ARG A 318 17.94 3.41 -14.63
CA ARG A 318 19.14 2.69 -15.10
C ARG A 318 19.87 1.99 -13.95
N LEU A 319 20.08 2.70 -12.85
CA LEU A 319 20.73 2.15 -11.65
C LEU A 319 19.92 1.01 -11.03
N LEU A 320 18.59 1.12 -10.95
CA LEU A 320 17.73 0.05 -10.42
C LEU A 320 17.66 -1.17 -11.34
N ALA A 321 17.68 -0.96 -12.66
CA ALA A 321 17.73 -2.04 -13.63
C ALA A 321 19.06 -2.80 -13.53
N ARG A 322 20.20 -2.09 -13.38
CA ARG A 322 21.51 -2.70 -13.13
C ARG A 322 21.56 -3.45 -11.79
N ALA A 323 20.96 -2.87 -10.74
CA ALA A 323 20.86 -3.44 -9.39
C ALA A 323 19.91 -4.64 -9.26
N LYS A 324 19.25 -5.02 -10.35
CA LYS A 324 18.22 -6.05 -10.40
C LYS A 324 17.06 -5.87 -9.41
N SER A 325 16.73 -4.63 -9.07
CA SER A 325 15.68 -4.33 -8.09
C SER A 325 14.29 -4.25 -8.73
N LEU A 326 13.30 -4.92 -8.12
CA LEU A 326 11.89 -4.82 -8.51
C LEU A 326 11.28 -3.43 -8.29
N ARG A 327 11.97 -2.53 -7.57
CA ARG A 327 11.52 -1.14 -7.33
C ARG A 327 11.53 -0.28 -8.59
N VAL A 328 12.15 -0.74 -9.68
CA VAL A 328 12.14 -0.05 -10.96
C VAL A 328 10.73 0.08 -11.55
N PHE A 329 9.86 -0.93 -11.38
CA PHE A 329 8.51 -0.93 -11.98
C PHE A 329 7.57 0.12 -11.37
N PRO A 330 7.44 0.25 -10.03
CA PRO A 330 6.65 1.32 -9.41
C PRO A 330 7.12 2.73 -9.81
N LEU A 331 8.44 2.91 -10.00
CA LEU A 331 9.02 4.19 -10.40
C LEU A 331 8.69 4.55 -11.83
N LEU A 332 8.92 3.60 -12.74
CA LEU A 332 8.56 3.76 -14.15
C LEU A 332 7.06 4.00 -14.29
N LYS A 333 6.20 3.27 -13.58
CA LYS A 333 4.75 3.46 -13.62
C LYS A 333 4.31 4.88 -13.21
N LYS A 334 5.02 5.47 -12.25
CA LYS A 334 4.73 6.83 -11.77
C LYS A 334 5.19 7.92 -12.74
N TYR A 335 6.35 7.73 -13.37
CA TYR A 335 7.05 8.80 -14.09
C TYR A 335 7.09 8.64 -15.62
N LEU A 336 6.75 7.47 -16.18
CA LEU A 336 6.52 7.31 -17.63
C LEU A 336 5.50 8.32 -18.19
N PRO A 337 4.30 8.51 -17.58
CA PRO A 337 3.29 9.41 -18.15
C PRO A 337 3.73 10.88 -18.20
N GLU A 338 4.76 11.27 -17.44
CA GLU A 338 5.30 12.62 -17.44
C GLU A 338 6.26 12.89 -18.63
N GLY A 339 6.56 11.88 -19.46
CA GLY A 339 7.43 12.02 -20.63
C GLY A 339 8.91 12.27 -20.31
N ARG A 340 9.33 11.99 -19.06
CA ARG A 340 10.69 12.28 -18.55
C ARG A 340 11.66 11.11 -18.69
N PHE A 341 11.31 10.09 -19.48
CA PHE A 341 12.10 8.88 -19.66
C PHE A 341 12.27 8.56 -21.16
N HIS A 342 13.29 9.14 -21.79
CA HIS A 342 13.49 9.08 -23.25
C HIS A 342 14.17 7.78 -23.69
N SER A 343 15.03 7.19 -22.83
CA SER A 343 15.73 5.92 -23.08
C SER A 343 14.92 4.67 -22.68
N ALA A 344 13.59 4.77 -22.73
CA ALA A 344 12.68 3.68 -22.38
C ALA A 344 12.94 2.41 -23.20
N SER A 345 13.13 2.57 -24.51
CA SER A 345 13.31 1.44 -25.42
C SER A 345 14.59 0.66 -25.17
N ASP A 346 15.68 1.34 -24.83
CA ASP A 346 17.01 0.74 -24.80
C ASP A 346 17.22 -0.07 -23.50
N SER A 347 16.46 0.28 -22.46
CA SER A 347 16.45 -0.42 -21.17
C SER A 347 15.45 -1.57 -21.09
N LEU A 348 14.59 -1.75 -22.11
CA LEU A 348 13.59 -2.83 -22.13
C LEU A 348 14.17 -4.24 -21.96
N PRO A 349 15.23 -4.66 -22.67
CA PRO A 349 15.77 -6.02 -22.51
C PRO A 349 16.20 -6.32 -21.08
N HIS A 350 16.74 -5.31 -20.38
CA HIS A 350 17.17 -5.42 -19.00
C HIS A 350 15.99 -5.51 -18.02
N LEU A 351 14.90 -4.76 -18.27
CA LEU A 351 13.68 -4.82 -17.46
C LEU A 351 12.93 -6.15 -17.63
N VAL A 352 12.93 -6.70 -18.85
CA VAL A 352 12.29 -7.99 -19.11
C VAL A 352 13.12 -9.14 -18.52
N ALA A 353 14.45 -9.07 -18.57
CA ALA A 353 15.33 -10.02 -17.89
C ALA A 353 15.15 -10.02 -16.36
N LEU A 354 14.63 -8.92 -15.80
CA LEU A 354 14.34 -8.78 -14.38
C LEU A 354 13.03 -9.45 -13.96
N ASP A 355 11.92 -8.99 -14.55
CA ASP A 355 10.60 -9.57 -14.35
C ASP A 355 9.75 -9.28 -15.59
N ALA A 356 9.68 -10.28 -16.47
CA ALA A 356 8.91 -10.20 -17.69
C ALA A 356 7.41 -9.93 -17.44
N ALA A 357 6.83 -10.41 -16.33
CA ALA A 357 5.40 -10.23 -16.06
C ALA A 357 5.06 -8.78 -15.64
N GLN A 358 5.91 -8.17 -14.82
CA GLN A 358 5.75 -6.76 -14.43
C GLN A 358 6.14 -5.82 -15.57
N ALA A 359 7.19 -6.14 -16.32
CA ALA A 359 7.59 -5.37 -17.50
C ALA A 359 6.46 -5.29 -18.53
N ILE A 360 5.87 -6.44 -18.88
CA ILE A 360 4.78 -6.50 -19.87
C ILE A 360 3.57 -5.66 -19.43
N ARG A 361 3.18 -5.72 -18.16
CA ARG A 361 2.06 -4.92 -17.64
C ARG A 361 2.33 -3.43 -17.73
N LEU A 362 3.54 -3.01 -17.39
CA LEU A 362 3.94 -1.61 -17.43
C LEU A 362 3.99 -1.09 -18.87
N VAL A 363 4.55 -1.86 -19.80
CA VAL A 363 4.68 -1.45 -21.20
C VAL A 363 3.32 -1.41 -21.92
N ALA A 364 2.41 -2.33 -21.61
CA ALA A 364 1.07 -2.34 -22.18
C ALA A 364 0.17 -1.17 -21.70
N GLU A 365 0.50 -0.54 -20.56
CA GLU A 365 -0.20 0.67 -20.09
C GLU A 365 0.20 1.93 -20.88
N PHE A 366 1.35 1.94 -21.59
CA PHE A 366 1.90 3.15 -22.23
C PHE A 366 2.40 2.90 -23.68
N PRO A 367 1.50 2.55 -24.63
CA PRO A 367 1.86 2.22 -26.02
C PRO A 367 2.44 3.40 -26.82
N ALA A 368 2.14 4.65 -26.43
CA ALA A 368 2.62 5.85 -27.13
C ALA A 368 4.12 6.13 -26.90
N ILE A 369 4.64 5.72 -25.74
CA ILE A 369 6.05 5.95 -25.34
C ILE A 369 6.91 4.77 -25.80
N LEU A 370 6.33 3.56 -25.80
CA LEU A 370 7.00 2.32 -26.17
C LEU A 370 6.21 1.63 -27.29
N PRO A 371 6.62 1.78 -28.56
CA PRO A 371 5.87 1.22 -29.67
C PRO A 371 5.89 -0.32 -29.61
N PRO A 372 4.75 -0.99 -29.85
CA PRO A 372 4.59 -2.43 -29.69
C PRO A 372 5.61 -3.24 -30.50
N ALA A 373 6.00 -2.78 -31.70
CA ALA A 373 7.02 -3.42 -32.53
C ALA A 373 8.38 -3.60 -31.81
N LYS A 374 8.83 -2.60 -31.04
CA LYS A 374 10.10 -2.68 -30.27
C LYS A 374 9.97 -3.59 -29.04
N VAL A 375 8.76 -3.75 -28.52
CA VAL A 375 8.49 -4.62 -27.37
C VAL A 375 8.47 -6.07 -27.81
N LEU A 376 7.84 -6.36 -28.94
CA LEU A 376 7.79 -7.69 -29.55
C LEU A 376 9.21 -8.18 -29.92
N SER A 377 10.07 -7.31 -30.44
CA SER A 377 11.47 -7.66 -30.72
C SER A 377 12.29 -7.93 -29.45
N ALA A 378 12.01 -7.22 -28.35
CA ALA A 378 12.63 -7.47 -27.05
C ALA A 378 12.12 -8.76 -26.37
N LEU A 379 10.89 -9.18 -26.65
CA LEU A 379 10.27 -10.39 -26.12
C LEU A 379 10.57 -11.66 -26.95
N ALA A 380 10.92 -11.51 -28.22
CA ALA A 380 11.29 -12.61 -29.11
C ALA A 380 12.27 -13.64 -28.49
N PRO A 381 13.37 -13.25 -27.79
CA PRO A 381 14.29 -14.22 -27.19
C PRO A 381 13.72 -15.04 -26.03
N LEU A 382 12.62 -14.59 -25.40
CA LEU A 382 12.01 -15.25 -24.23
C LEU A 382 10.91 -16.25 -24.62
N GLY A 383 10.51 -16.25 -25.88
CA GLY A 383 9.55 -17.17 -26.47
C GLY A 383 8.14 -16.60 -26.64
N GLU A 384 7.39 -17.27 -27.51
CA GLU A 384 6.07 -16.84 -28.03
C GLU A 384 4.98 -16.73 -26.95
N CYS A 385 5.15 -17.38 -25.79
CA CYS A 385 4.21 -17.29 -24.67
C CYS A 385 4.17 -15.91 -24.01
N TRP A 386 5.29 -15.18 -24.01
CA TRP A 386 5.37 -13.83 -23.48
C TRP A 386 4.83 -12.80 -24.47
N GLU A 387 5.04 -13.05 -25.78
CA GLU A 387 4.42 -12.30 -26.87
C GLU A 387 2.88 -12.37 -26.75
N LEU A 388 2.33 -13.58 -26.60
CA LEU A 388 0.90 -13.81 -26.38
C LEU A 388 0.38 -13.06 -25.14
N ARG A 389 1.12 -13.10 -24.03
CA ARG A 389 0.73 -12.44 -22.79
C ARG A 389 0.70 -10.92 -22.94
N TYR A 390 1.66 -10.34 -23.66
CA TYR A 390 1.72 -8.92 -23.93
C TYR A 390 0.56 -8.46 -24.82
N LEU A 391 0.36 -9.12 -25.96
CA LEU A 391 -0.71 -8.76 -26.90
C LEU A 391 -2.11 -8.85 -26.27
N ARG A 392 -2.34 -9.82 -25.37
CA ARG A 392 -3.61 -9.91 -24.62
C ARG A 392 -3.83 -8.71 -23.70
N ILE A 393 -2.82 -8.32 -22.93
CA ILE A 393 -2.95 -7.17 -22.04
C ILE A 393 -3.11 -5.88 -22.86
N LEU A 394 -2.37 -5.77 -23.98
CA LEU A 394 -2.49 -4.64 -24.90
C LEU A 394 -3.88 -4.53 -25.53
N SER A 395 -4.52 -5.66 -25.87
CA SER A 395 -5.89 -5.69 -26.40
C SER A 395 -6.93 -5.17 -25.40
N GLU A 396 -6.65 -5.24 -24.11
CA GLU A 396 -7.52 -4.75 -23.04
C GLU A 396 -7.27 -3.28 -22.69
N THR A 397 -6.02 -2.82 -22.75
CA THR A 397 -5.65 -1.45 -22.39
C THR A 397 -5.72 -0.46 -23.56
N SER A 398 -5.30 -0.89 -24.75
CA SER A 398 -5.25 -0.05 -25.95
C SER A 398 -5.51 -0.90 -27.21
N PRO A 399 -6.78 -1.06 -27.62
CA PRO A 399 -7.12 -1.91 -28.75
C PRO A 399 -6.60 -1.35 -30.08
N ASP A 400 -6.26 -0.05 -30.17
CA ASP A 400 -5.84 0.63 -31.42
C ASP A 400 -4.41 0.27 -31.83
N ALA A 401 -3.57 -0.10 -30.86
CA ALA A 401 -2.15 -0.38 -31.06
C ALA A 401 -1.85 -1.88 -31.14
N THR A 402 -2.87 -2.74 -31.13
CA THR A 402 -2.70 -4.20 -31.03
C THR A 402 -2.79 -4.88 -32.39
N ASP A 403 -1.78 -5.67 -32.74
CA ASP A 403 -1.81 -6.56 -33.90
C ASP A 403 -2.71 -7.79 -33.62
N MET A 404 -3.99 -7.66 -33.91
CA MET A 404 -4.99 -8.68 -33.59
C MET A 404 -4.82 -9.99 -34.38
N SER A 405 -4.33 -9.93 -35.62
CA SER A 405 -4.01 -11.10 -36.43
C SER A 405 -2.95 -11.98 -35.77
N ARG A 406 -1.85 -11.36 -35.34
CA ARG A 406 -0.76 -12.04 -34.61
C ARG A 406 -1.25 -12.63 -33.29
N LEU A 407 -2.12 -11.92 -32.56
CA LEU A 407 -2.74 -12.40 -31.34
C LEU A 407 -3.59 -13.68 -31.58
N VAL A 408 -4.36 -13.71 -32.66
CA VAL A 408 -5.19 -14.87 -33.05
C VAL A 408 -4.30 -16.07 -33.39
N GLN A 409 -3.26 -15.87 -34.21
CA GLN A 409 -2.29 -16.92 -34.57
C GLN A 409 -1.60 -17.52 -33.34
N LEU A 410 -1.09 -16.69 -32.44
CA LEU A 410 -0.40 -17.15 -31.22
C LEU A 410 -1.34 -17.82 -30.23
N THR A 411 -2.58 -17.33 -30.13
CA THR A 411 -3.59 -17.95 -29.27
C THR A 411 -3.94 -19.34 -29.79
N ALA A 412 -4.09 -19.50 -31.11
CA ALA A 412 -4.35 -20.78 -31.74
C ALA A 412 -3.19 -21.78 -31.54
N ALA A 413 -1.93 -21.32 -31.64
CA ALA A 413 -0.76 -22.17 -31.46
C ALA A 413 -0.52 -22.60 -29.99
N LEU A 414 -0.66 -21.68 -29.03
CA LEU A 414 -0.23 -21.91 -27.64
C LEU A 414 -1.39 -22.16 -26.67
N GLN A 415 -2.58 -21.59 -26.91
CA GLN A 415 -3.75 -21.71 -26.04
C GLN A 415 -5.06 -21.88 -26.82
N PRO A 416 -5.21 -22.99 -27.59
CA PRO A 416 -6.35 -23.18 -28.49
C PRO A 416 -7.72 -23.07 -27.80
N HIS A 417 -7.83 -23.57 -26.56
CA HIS A 417 -9.05 -23.53 -25.74
C HIS A 417 -9.55 -22.11 -25.40
N ARG A 418 -8.70 -21.08 -25.50
CA ARG A 418 -9.09 -19.69 -25.21
C ARG A 418 -9.42 -18.89 -26.46
N LEU A 419 -9.16 -19.44 -27.65
CA LEU A 419 -9.41 -18.77 -28.92
C LEU A 419 -10.89 -18.43 -29.08
N GLY A 420 -11.79 -19.35 -28.71
CA GLY A 420 -13.24 -19.12 -28.77
C GLY A 420 -13.67 -17.91 -27.92
N LEU A 421 -13.16 -17.78 -26.70
CA LEU A 421 -13.49 -16.66 -25.81
C LEU A 421 -12.98 -15.32 -26.34
N LEU A 422 -11.81 -15.32 -27.00
CA LEU A 422 -11.24 -14.12 -27.61
C LEU A 422 -12.08 -13.67 -28.79
N LEU A 423 -12.42 -14.60 -29.70
CA LEU A 423 -13.25 -14.30 -30.86
C LEU A 423 -14.66 -13.90 -30.47
N GLU A 424 -15.28 -14.55 -29.48
CA GLU A 424 -16.61 -14.18 -28.98
C GLU A 424 -16.63 -12.72 -28.50
N LYS A 425 -15.61 -12.29 -27.73
CA LYS A 425 -15.51 -10.92 -27.22
C LYS A 425 -15.39 -9.87 -28.32
N HIS A 426 -14.64 -10.15 -29.39
CA HIS A 426 -14.31 -9.16 -30.41
C HIS A 426 -15.17 -9.22 -31.67
N LEU A 427 -15.71 -10.39 -32.03
CA LEU A 427 -16.54 -10.59 -33.22
C LEU A 427 -18.04 -10.59 -32.92
N LEU A 428 -18.45 -10.91 -31.69
CA LEU A 428 -19.86 -10.95 -31.25
C LEU A 428 -20.09 -10.02 -30.04
N PRO A 429 -19.91 -8.69 -30.20
CA PRO A 429 -20.12 -7.76 -29.10
C PRO A 429 -21.57 -7.82 -28.63
N LYS A 430 -21.77 -8.00 -27.31
CA LYS A 430 -23.10 -7.94 -26.68
C LYS A 430 -23.59 -6.50 -26.78
N GLU A 431 -24.81 -6.32 -27.26
CA GLU A 431 -25.43 -5.04 -27.60
C GLU A 431 -25.10 -3.92 -26.58
N GLN A 432 -24.39 -2.88 -27.06
CA GLN A 432 -24.22 -1.50 -26.56
C GLN A 432 -22.79 -0.93 -26.72
N GLU A 433 -21.80 -1.71 -27.16
CA GLU A 433 -20.50 -1.17 -27.58
C GLU A 433 -20.49 -0.85 -29.09
N HIS A 434 -19.94 0.31 -29.46
CA HIS A 434 -20.03 0.87 -30.81
C HIS A 434 -19.49 -0.10 -31.89
N VAL A 435 -20.29 -0.31 -32.94
CA VAL A 435 -20.09 -1.21 -34.09
C VAL A 435 -18.90 -0.83 -35.01
N GLN A 436 -18.14 0.22 -34.69
CA GLN A 436 -17.23 0.84 -35.66
C GLN A 436 -15.81 0.24 -35.76
N ASP A 437 -15.51 -0.85 -35.04
CA ASP A 437 -14.15 -1.41 -35.00
C ASP A 437 -14.12 -2.93 -35.15
N GLN A 438 -14.60 -3.45 -36.29
CA GLN A 438 -14.22 -4.81 -36.73
C GLN A 438 -12.72 -4.81 -37.11
N ARG A 439 -11.86 -5.04 -36.13
CA ARG A 439 -10.40 -4.99 -36.27
C ARG A 439 -9.75 -6.35 -36.54
N ILE A 440 -10.51 -7.44 -36.39
CA ILE A 440 -10.06 -8.79 -36.70
C ILE A 440 -10.52 -9.14 -38.10
N ASP A 441 -9.60 -9.58 -38.96
CA ASP A 441 -9.96 -10.21 -40.22
C ASP A 441 -10.62 -11.56 -39.92
N VAL A 442 -11.93 -11.63 -40.17
CA VAL A 442 -12.76 -12.79 -39.87
C VAL A 442 -12.35 -14.00 -40.73
N HIS A 443 -11.86 -13.78 -41.95
CA HIS A 443 -11.40 -14.86 -42.82
C HIS A 443 -10.08 -15.45 -42.31
N GLU A 444 -9.13 -14.61 -41.90
CA GLU A 444 -7.88 -15.08 -41.29
C GLU A 444 -8.16 -15.86 -39.99
N ALA A 445 -9.05 -15.35 -39.15
CA ALA A 445 -9.44 -16.04 -37.91
C ALA A 445 -10.11 -17.40 -38.17
N LEU A 446 -10.89 -17.52 -39.25
CA LEU A 446 -11.47 -18.79 -39.67
C LEU A 446 -10.41 -19.79 -40.11
N GLU A 447 -9.47 -19.39 -40.97
CA GLU A 447 -8.39 -20.27 -41.44
C GLU A 447 -7.49 -20.75 -40.29
N VAL A 448 -7.13 -19.83 -39.38
CA VAL A 448 -6.30 -20.13 -38.21
C VAL A 448 -7.03 -21.05 -37.22
N SER A 449 -8.31 -20.81 -36.94
CA SER A 449 -9.10 -21.68 -36.05
C SER A 449 -9.31 -23.07 -36.63
N TRP A 450 -9.52 -23.17 -37.95
CA TRP A 450 -9.70 -24.43 -38.66
C TRP A 450 -8.42 -25.26 -38.67
N SER A 451 -7.28 -24.62 -38.97
CA SER A 451 -5.97 -25.28 -38.97
C SER A 451 -5.52 -25.72 -37.57
N ALA A 452 -5.90 -24.99 -36.52
CA ALA A 452 -5.66 -25.38 -35.13
C ALA A 452 -6.66 -26.43 -34.58
N GLY A 453 -7.69 -26.79 -35.34
CA GLY A 453 -8.71 -27.77 -34.93
C GLY A 453 -9.63 -27.27 -33.81
N VAL A 454 -9.78 -25.95 -33.64
CA VAL A 454 -10.66 -25.35 -32.62
C VAL A 454 -12.01 -25.02 -33.25
N PHE A 455 -12.84 -26.04 -33.42
CA PHE A 455 -14.13 -25.92 -34.10
C PHE A 455 -15.10 -24.94 -33.42
N ASP A 456 -15.02 -24.76 -32.10
CA ASP A 456 -15.82 -23.75 -31.38
C ASP A 456 -15.50 -22.32 -31.87
N ALA A 457 -14.21 -22.04 -32.10
CA ALA A 457 -13.74 -20.75 -32.59
C ALA A 457 -14.09 -20.55 -34.07
N SER A 458 -14.01 -21.62 -34.87
CA SER A 458 -14.44 -21.61 -36.27
C SER A 458 -15.94 -21.34 -36.41
N ALA A 459 -16.77 -21.91 -35.55
CA ALA A 459 -18.19 -21.63 -35.53
C ALA A 459 -18.50 -20.16 -35.20
N ILE A 460 -17.78 -19.56 -34.26
CA ILE A 460 -17.91 -18.12 -33.92
C ILE A 460 -17.49 -17.24 -35.11
N ALA A 461 -16.39 -17.59 -35.81
CA ALA A 461 -15.97 -16.87 -37.00
C ALA A 461 -16.99 -16.99 -38.15
N LEU A 462 -17.56 -18.18 -38.38
CA LEU A 462 -18.63 -18.41 -39.36
C LEU A 462 -19.90 -17.64 -39.01
N GLN A 463 -20.24 -17.54 -37.72
CA GLN A 463 -21.36 -16.72 -37.25
C GLN A 463 -21.14 -15.24 -37.60
N ALA A 464 -19.93 -14.72 -37.37
CA ALA A 464 -19.59 -13.34 -37.70
C ALA A 464 -19.60 -13.06 -39.22
N LEU A 465 -19.32 -14.07 -40.06
CA LEU A 465 -19.46 -13.99 -41.52
C LEU A 465 -20.93 -14.10 -42.00
N GLY A 466 -21.86 -14.43 -41.11
CA GLY A 466 -23.27 -14.67 -41.46
C GLY A 466 -23.58 -16.08 -41.98
N HIS A 467 -22.62 -17.00 -41.94
CA HIS A 467 -22.83 -18.41 -42.29
C HIS A 467 -23.44 -19.19 -41.11
N THR A 468 -24.65 -18.79 -40.69
CA THR A 468 -25.34 -19.30 -39.49
C THR A 468 -25.57 -20.81 -39.52
N ARG A 469 -25.94 -21.37 -40.69
CA ARG A 469 -26.20 -22.81 -40.86
C ARG A 469 -24.94 -23.66 -40.68
N GLU A 470 -23.83 -23.26 -41.29
CA GLU A 470 -22.56 -23.99 -41.19
C GLU A 470 -21.95 -23.89 -39.79
N ALA A 471 -22.02 -22.70 -39.17
CA ALA A 471 -21.64 -22.50 -37.78
C ALA A 471 -22.43 -23.42 -36.83
N PHE A 472 -23.75 -23.50 -37.05
CA PHE A 472 -24.64 -24.32 -36.26
C PHE A 472 -24.35 -25.82 -36.38
N GLU A 473 -24.10 -26.31 -37.60
CA GLU A 473 -23.76 -27.71 -37.84
C GLU A 473 -22.44 -28.11 -37.17
N LEU A 474 -21.43 -27.23 -37.19
CA LEU A 474 -20.17 -27.46 -36.49
C LEU A 474 -20.35 -27.47 -34.97
N LEU A 475 -21.13 -26.54 -34.40
CA LEU A 475 -21.41 -26.54 -32.95
C LEU A 475 -22.16 -27.80 -32.51
N LEU A 476 -23.09 -28.27 -33.32
CA LEU A 476 -23.89 -29.44 -33.00
C LEU A 476 -23.07 -30.73 -32.97
N GLN A 477 -22.06 -30.85 -33.84
CA GLN A 477 -21.11 -31.97 -33.83
C GLN A 477 -20.21 -31.96 -32.59
N LEU A 478 -19.93 -30.78 -32.02
CA LEU A 478 -19.08 -30.64 -30.83
C LEU A 478 -19.87 -30.83 -29.53
N SER A 479 -20.95 -30.07 -29.38
CA SER A 479 -21.76 -30.09 -28.17
C SER A 479 -23.17 -29.52 -28.43
N ALA A 480 -24.18 -30.31 -28.06
CA ALA A 480 -25.57 -29.89 -28.20
C ALA A 480 -25.92 -28.68 -27.32
N ALA A 481 -25.24 -28.48 -26.18
CA ALA A 481 -25.46 -27.35 -25.29
C ALA A 481 -25.08 -26.00 -25.94
N LYS A 482 -23.91 -25.90 -26.56
CA LYS A 482 -23.48 -24.66 -27.25
C LYS A 482 -24.33 -24.36 -28.48
N ALA A 483 -24.77 -25.41 -29.17
CA ALA A 483 -25.72 -25.26 -30.27
C ALA A 483 -27.06 -24.67 -29.79
N LEU A 484 -27.55 -25.04 -28.59
CA LEU A 484 -28.75 -24.43 -28.00
C LEU A 484 -28.54 -22.95 -27.62
N ASP A 485 -27.40 -22.62 -27.01
CA ASP A 485 -27.07 -21.24 -26.69
C ASP A 485 -27.02 -20.35 -27.95
N PHE A 486 -26.56 -20.90 -29.07
CA PHE A 486 -26.55 -20.22 -30.38
C PHE A 486 -27.96 -19.97 -30.94
N LEU A 487 -28.87 -20.94 -30.81
CA LEU A 487 -30.26 -20.85 -31.33
C LEU A 487 -31.08 -19.72 -30.71
N GLU A 488 -30.83 -19.42 -29.44
CA GLU A 488 -31.52 -18.33 -28.74
C GLU A 488 -31.04 -16.95 -29.23
N ALA A 489 -29.80 -16.85 -29.70
CA ALA A 489 -29.20 -15.62 -30.19
C ALA A 489 -29.46 -15.36 -31.69
N SER A 490 -29.81 -16.39 -32.46
CA SER A 490 -30.01 -16.29 -33.92
C SER A 490 -31.43 -15.88 -34.31
N GLU A 491 -31.57 -15.02 -35.32
CA GLU A 491 -32.87 -14.61 -35.89
C GLU A 491 -33.61 -15.80 -36.56
N ASP A 492 -32.88 -16.75 -37.16
CA ASP A 492 -33.42 -17.94 -37.87
C ASP A 492 -33.76 -19.12 -36.94
N SER A 493 -34.32 -18.82 -35.77
CA SER A 493 -34.50 -19.79 -34.68
C SER A 493 -35.42 -20.98 -35.01
N GLU A 494 -36.36 -20.84 -35.96
CA GLU A 494 -37.31 -21.92 -36.31
C GLU A 494 -36.72 -22.99 -37.23
N GLU A 495 -35.98 -22.60 -38.28
CA GLU A 495 -35.38 -23.56 -39.22
C GLU A 495 -34.28 -24.40 -38.55
N LEU A 496 -33.43 -23.73 -37.75
CA LEU A 496 -32.36 -24.39 -37.02
C LEU A 496 -32.92 -25.29 -35.89
N TRP A 497 -34.06 -24.92 -35.29
CA TRP A 497 -34.75 -25.77 -34.31
C TRP A 497 -35.30 -27.06 -34.93
N GLN A 498 -35.90 -26.98 -36.12
CA GLN A 498 -36.32 -28.18 -36.85
C GLN A 498 -35.13 -29.13 -37.09
N ARG A 499 -33.95 -28.59 -37.41
CA ARG A 499 -32.74 -29.39 -37.56
C ARG A 499 -32.32 -30.09 -36.25
N VAL A 500 -32.39 -29.40 -35.12
CA VAL A 500 -32.15 -30.01 -33.78
C VAL A 500 -33.10 -31.16 -33.51
N THR A 501 -34.41 -30.95 -33.74
CA THR A 501 -35.41 -31.99 -33.46
C THR A 501 -35.18 -33.24 -34.31
N THR A 502 -34.80 -33.09 -35.59
CA THR A 502 -34.46 -34.22 -36.45
C THR A 502 -33.23 -34.99 -35.98
N LEU A 503 -32.23 -34.31 -35.41
CA LEU A 503 -31.01 -34.94 -34.91
C LEU A 503 -31.18 -35.53 -33.50
N ALA A 504 -31.99 -34.90 -32.65
CA ALA A 504 -32.42 -35.46 -31.37
C ALA A 504 -33.24 -36.74 -31.54
N ALA A 505 -34.00 -36.85 -32.64
CA ALA A 505 -34.73 -38.07 -32.99
C ALA A 505 -33.80 -39.21 -33.47
N GLN A 506 -32.59 -38.88 -33.94
CA GLN A 506 -31.62 -39.86 -34.47
C GLN A 506 -30.61 -40.34 -33.42
N ASP A 507 -30.17 -39.47 -32.51
CA ASP A 507 -29.19 -39.80 -31.46
C ASP A 507 -29.73 -39.53 -30.06
N GLY A 508 -29.96 -40.61 -29.30
CA GLY A 508 -30.43 -40.56 -27.93
C GLY A 508 -29.48 -39.85 -26.96
N LYS A 509 -28.17 -39.81 -27.24
CA LYS A 509 -27.19 -39.07 -26.42
C LYS A 509 -27.33 -37.56 -26.60
N ILE A 510 -27.50 -37.11 -27.85
CA ILE A 510 -27.75 -35.69 -28.17
C ILE A 510 -29.07 -35.28 -27.51
N CYS A 511 -30.14 -36.07 -27.65
CA CYS A 511 -31.41 -35.81 -26.97
C CYS A 511 -31.27 -35.66 -25.45
N ALA A 512 -30.55 -36.58 -24.79
CA ALA A 512 -30.29 -36.50 -23.35
C ALA A 512 -29.49 -35.26 -22.95
N SER A 513 -28.53 -34.83 -23.79
CA SER A 513 -27.72 -33.63 -23.53
C SER A 513 -28.52 -32.34 -23.73
N LEU A 514 -29.42 -32.29 -24.71
CA LEU A 514 -30.34 -31.17 -24.94
C LEU A 514 -31.28 -31.01 -23.75
N LEU A 515 -31.97 -32.09 -23.35
CA LEU A 515 -32.94 -32.09 -22.25
C LEU A 515 -32.36 -31.72 -20.88
N LYS A 516 -31.02 -31.77 -20.71
CA LYS A 516 -30.34 -31.31 -19.49
C LYS A 516 -30.16 -29.79 -19.43
N HIS A 517 -30.34 -29.08 -20.53
CA HIS A 517 -30.08 -27.65 -20.61
C HIS A 517 -31.15 -26.83 -19.88
N GLU A 518 -30.73 -25.92 -19.01
CA GLU A 518 -31.63 -25.16 -18.12
C GLU A 518 -32.49 -24.13 -18.87
N LYS A 519 -32.08 -23.71 -20.07
CA LYS A 519 -32.75 -22.65 -20.82
C LYS A 519 -33.89 -23.12 -21.73
N LEU A 520 -34.09 -24.44 -21.88
CA LEU A 520 -35.14 -24.96 -22.75
C LEU A 520 -36.53 -24.60 -22.21
N THR A 521 -37.35 -23.98 -23.05
CA THR A 521 -38.75 -23.72 -22.72
C THR A 521 -39.54 -25.03 -22.70
N ARG A 522 -40.57 -25.08 -21.83
CA ARG A 522 -41.45 -26.25 -21.71
C ARG A 522 -42.08 -26.66 -23.05
N VAL A 523 -42.41 -25.70 -23.91
CA VAL A 523 -42.97 -25.95 -25.26
C VAL A 523 -41.97 -26.74 -26.11
N LYS A 524 -40.71 -26.30 -26.16
CA LYS A 524 -39.63 -26.96 -26.89
C LYS A 524 -39.32 -28.37 -26.36
N VAL A 525 -39.38 -28.57 -25.04
CA VAL A 525 -39.23 -29.91 -24.43
C VAL A 525 -40.34 -30.86 -24.89
N LEU A 526 -41.58 -30.39 -24.94
CA LEU A 526 -42.71 -31.19 -25.41
C LEU A 526 -42.62 -31.52 -26.90
N GLU A 527 -42.10 -30.60 -27.73
CA GLU A 527 -41.84 -30.87 -29.15
C GLU A 527 -40.77 -31.94 -29.35
N ILE A 528 -39.72 -31.95 -28.52
CA ILE A 528 -38.72 -33.03 -28.52
C ILE A 528 -39.39 -34.34 -28.13
N PHE A 529 -40.16 -34.39 -27.04
CA PHE A 529 -40.84 -35.62 -26.64
C PHE A 529 -41.82 -36.15 -27.70
N ARG A 530 -42.47 -35.27 -28.46
CA ARG A 530 -43.38 -35.66 -29.55
C ARG A 530 -42.66 -36.16 -30.80
N SER A 531 -41.42 -35.75 -31.03
CA SER A 531 -40.63 -36.11 -32.21
C SER A 531 -39.75 -37.34 -32.00
N LEU A 532 -39.68 -37.90 -30.80
CA LEU A 532 -38.90 -39.10 -30.48
C LEU A 532 -39.52 -40.38 -31.08
N PRO A 533 -38.74 -41.18 -31.85
CA PRO A 533 -39.23 -42.44 -32.38
C PRO A 533 -39.33 -43.52 -31.29
N PRO A 534 -40.31 -44.45 -31.41
CA PRO A 534 -40.44 -45.56 -30.47
C PRO A 534 -39.22 -46.49 -30.57
N GLY A 535 -38.54 -46.71 -29.44
CA GLY A 535 -37.38 -47.61 -29.34
C GLY A 535 -36.02 -46.91 -29.23
N LEU A 536 -35.96 -45.57 -29.24
CA LEU A 536 -34.71 -44.84 -29.01
C LEU A 536 -34.28 -44.91 -27.54
N GLU A 537 -33.07 -45.41 -27.26
CA GLU A 537 -32.50 -45.41 -25.91
C GLU A 537 -31.90 -44.04 -25.58
N VAL A 538 -32.58 -43.28 -24.71
CA VAL A 538 -32.13 -41.97 -24.23
C VAL A 538 -31.53 -42.10 -22.81
N PRO A 539 -30.22 -41.85 -22.62
CA PRO A 539 -29.57 -42.00 -21.33
C PRO A 539 -30.17 -41.07 -20.26
N GLY A 540 -30.60 -41.63 -19.13
CA GLY A 540 -31.14 -40.85 -18.02
C GLY A 540 -32.50 -40.20 -18.30
N PHE A 541 -33.21 -40.65 -19.33
CA PHE A 541 -34.53 -40.12 -19.73
C PHE A 541 -35.52 -40.07 -18.57
N GLY A 542 -35.60 -41.13 -17.75
CA GLY A 542 -36.49 -41.18 -16.59
C GLY A 542 -36.22 -40.07 -15.57
N ILE A 543 -34.96 -39.68 -15.36
CA ILE A 543 -34.62 -38.59 -14.43
C ILE A 543 -35.01 -37.24 -15.05
N LEU A 544 -34.82 -37.09 -16.37
CA LEU A 544 -35.15 -35.87 -17.09
C LEU A 544 -36.67 -35.66 -17.18
N THR A 545 -37.44 -36.70 -17.47
CA THR A 545 -38.90 -36.63 -17.48
C THR A 545 -39.46 -36.37 -16.09
N LEU A 546 -38.88 -36.96 -15.04
CA LEU A 546 -39.28 -36.70 -13.66
C LEU A 546 -39.05 -35.23 -13.27
N LYS A 547 -37.91 -34.64 -13.66
CA LYS A 547 -37.67 -33.19 -13.47
C LYS A 547 -38.71 -32.32 -14.18
N VAL A 548 -39.01 -32.62 -15.45
CA VAL A 548 -40.01 -31.88 -16.22
C VAL A 548 -41.41 -32.03 -15.61
N LEU A 549 -41.74 -33.22 -15.11
CA LEU A 549 -43.01 -33.51 -14.44
C LEU A 549 -43.11 -32.76 -13.10
N GLN A 550 -42.06 -32.77 -12.27
CA GLN A 550 -42.00 -32.02 -11.02
C GLN A 550 -42.17 -30.51 -11.25
N GLN A 551 -41.54 -29.97 -12.30
CA GLN A 551 -41.70 -28.57 -12.66
C GLN A 551 -43.13 -28.26 -13.12
N ALA A 552 -43.76 -29.17 -13.87
CA ALA A 552 -45.16 -29.03 -14.27
C ALA A 552 -46.14 -29.15 -13.08
N GLU A 553 -45.87 -30.03 -12.11
CA GLU A 553 -46.63 -30.16 -10.87
C GLU A 553 -46.52 -28.88 -10.03
N ALA A 554 -45.31 -28.34 -9.88
CA ALA A 554 -45.08 -27.08 -9.17
C ALA A 554 -45.82 -25.90 -9.83
N ASP A 555 -45.86 -25.84 -11.18
CA ASP A 555 -46.65 -24.86 -11.91
C ASP A 555 -48.16 -25.02 -11.59
N CYS A 556 -48.68 -26.24 -11.61
CA CYS A 556 -50.08 -26.54 -11.29
C CYS A 556 -50.44 -26.11 -9.86
N ASP A 557 -49.61 -26.46 -8.87
CA ASP A 557 -49.78 -26.07 -7.47
C ASP A 557 -49.75 -24.53 -7.33
N PHE A 558 -48.85 -23.87 -8.05
CA PHE A 558 -48.77 -22.41 -8.08
C PHE A 558 -50.05 -21.78 -8.65
N TYR A 559 -50.57 -22.29 -9.78
CA TYR A 559 -51.82 -21.82 -10.35
C TYR A 559 -53.01 -22.07 -9.43
N GLU A 560 -53.05 -23.21 -8.72
CA GLU A 560 -54.10 -23.51 -7.76
C GLU A 560 -54.08 -22.52 -6.59
N LEU A 561 -52.90 -22.23 -6.02
CA LEU A 561 -52.74 -21.24 -4.95
C LEU A 561 -53.13 -19.83 -5.42
N MET A 562 -52.76 -19.44 -6.64
CA MET A 562 -53.19 -18.18 -7.23
C MET A 562 -54.71 -18.12 -7.38
N LEU A 563 -55.35 -19.20 -7.87
CA LEU A 563 -56.80 -19.29 -7.98
C LEU A 563 -57.48 -19.20 -6.62
N GLN A 564 -56.98 -19.91 -5.61
CA GLN A 564 -57.53 -19.85 -4.24
C GLN A 564 -57.42 -18.44 -3.66
N ARG A 565 -56.29 -17.76 -3.85
CA ARG A 565 -56.08 -16.38 -3.41
C ARG A 565 -57.01 -15.41 -4.12
N LEU A 566 -57.20 -15.58 -5.42
CA LEU A 566 -58.08 -14.75 -6.23
C LEU A 566 -59.55 -14.95 -5.82
N HIS A 567 -59.98 -16.20 -5.63
CA HIS A 567 -61.32 -16.52 -5.10
C HIS A 567 -61.56 -15.90 -3.72
N ARG A 568 -60.57 -15.97 -2.82
CA ARG A 568 -60.66 -15.35 -1.48
C ARG A 568 -60.82 -13.84 -1.58
N GLN A 569 -60.00 -13.17 -2.40
CA GLN A 569 -60.09 -11.73 -2.59
C GLN A 569 -61.44 -11.31 -3.21
N VAL A 570 -61.92 -12.04 -4.21
CA VAL A 570 -63.25 -11.81 -4.81
C VAL A 570 -64.35 -12.02 -3.76
N GLY A 571 -64.24 -13.04 -2.90
CA GLY A 571 -65.17 -13.29 -1.81
C GLY A 571 -65.17 -12.18 -0.76
N GLU A 572 -64.00 -11.70 -0.34
CA GLU A 572 -63.86 -10.57 0.59
C GLU A 572 -64.47 -9.28 0.02
N LEU A 573 -64.17 -8.97 -1.25
CA LEU A 573 -64.74 -7.82 -1.96
C LEU A 573 -66.26 -7.94 -2.09
N SER A 574 -66.78 -9.14 -2.42
CA SER A 574 -68.21 -9.42 -2.48
C SER A 574 -68.90 -9.21 -1.13
N HIS A 575 -68.30 -9.71 -0.04
CA HIS A 575 -68.83 -9.50 1.31
C HIS A 575 -68.79 -8.03 1.74
N GLN A 576 -67.72 -7.29 1.42
CA GLN A 576 -67.65 -5.86 1.67
C GLN A 576 -68.72 -5.09 0.90
N LEU A 577 -68.96 -5.45 -0.36
CA LEU A 577 -70.00 -4.86 -1.20
C LEU A 577 -71.40 -5.14 -0.63
N CYS A 578 -71.67 -6.39 -0.24
CA CYS A 578 -72.94 -6.78 0.38
C CYS A 578 -73.17 -6.04 1.72
N ARG A 579 -72.13 -5.91 2.56
CA ARG A 579 -72.19 -5.13 3.81
C ARG A 579 -72.45 -3.65 3.55
N LYS A 580 -71.81 -3.05 2.55
CA LYS A 580 -72.04 -1.64 2.18
C LYS A 580 -73.45 -1.43 1.63
N GLN A 581 -73.97 -2.35 0.83
CA GLN A 581 -75.34 -2.28 0.28
C GLN A 581 -76.43 -2.49 1.34
N ARG A 582 -76.16 -3.26 2.41
CA ARG A 582 -77.11 -3.51 3.51
C ARG A 582 -77.05 -2.47 4.64
N ARG A 583 -76.09 -1.53 4.62
CA ARG A 583 -76.09 -0.41 5.56
C ARG A 583 -77.13 0.61 5.09
N GLY A 584 -78.12 0.89 5.93
CA GLY A 584 -79.07 1.97 5.67
C GLY A 584 -78.33 3.31 5.58
N CYS A 585 -78.49 4.00 4.46
CA CYS A 585 -77.97 5.36 4.29
C CYS A 585 -78.90 6.31 5.04
N ALA A 586 -78.40 7.09 5.99
CA ALA A 586 -79.17 8.18 6.57
C ALA A 586 -79.39 9.25 5.51
N ILE A 587 -80.62 9.34 4.98
CA ILE A 587 -81.03 10.44 4.10
C ILE A 587 -81.20 11.67 5.00
N GLN A 588 -80.29 12.65 4.90
CA GLN A 588 -80.58 13.98 5.42
C GLN A 588 -81.72 14.57 4.59
N ALA A 589 -82.89 14.73 5.21
CA ALA A 589 -83.98 15.48 4.61
C ALA A 589 -83.53 16.94 4.47
N ALA A 590 -83.35 17.40 3.22
CA ALA A 590 -83.24 18.83 2.95
C ALA A 590 -84.58 19.50 3.36
N PRO A 591 -84.55 20.67 4.03
CA PRO A 591 -85.77 21.41 4.32
C PRO A 591 -86.28 22.02 3.01
N SER A 592 -87.20 21.35 2.32
CA SER A 592 -87.93 21.99 1.24
C SER A 592 -89.00 22.89 1.86
N ALA A 593 -88.74 24.20 1.79
CA ALA A 593 -89.79 25.19 1.69
C ALA A 593 -90.86 24.71 0.70
N ILE A 594 -92.13 24.88 1.03
CA ILE A 594 -93.16 25.56 0.22
C ILE A 594 -94.48 25.44 0.97
N SER A 595 -94.98 26.61 1.38
CA SER A 595 -96.34 26.86 1.79
C SER A 595 -97.30 26.78 0.60
N ALA A 596 -98.49 26.22 0.88
CA ALA A 596 -99.77 26.45 0.21
C ALA A 596 -99.91 26.01 -1.27
N SER A 597 -100.76 25.01 -1.51
CA SER A 597 -102.16 25.23 -1.91
C SER A 597 -102.89 23.88 -2.03
N LYS A 598 -104.22 23.92 -1.85
CA LYS A 598 -105.14 22.80 -2.03
C LYS A 598 -105.12 22.32 -3.48
N GLU A 599 -105.03 21.01 -3.70
CA GLU A 599 -106.01 20.24 -4.48
C GLU A 599 -105.59 18.76 -4.64
N SER A 600 -106.60 17.91 -4.60
CA SER A 600 -106.71 16.52 -5.11
C SER A 600 -105.67 15.45 -4.76
N LEU A 601 -106.22 14.40 -4.14
CA LEU A 601 -105.75 13.02 -4.04
C LEU A 601 -104.92 12.54 -5.25
N GLY A 602 -103.70 12.08 -4.96
CA GLY A 602 -102.89 11.29 -5.88
C GLY A 602 -101.91 10.43 -5.08
N VAL A 603 -102.18 9.12 -5.02
CA VAL A 603 -101.26 8.11 -4.48
C VAL A 603 -99.96 8.17 -5.27
N VAL A 604 -98.85 8.56 -4.62
CA VAL A 604 -97.51 8.46 -5.23
C VAL A 604 -96.81 7.23 -4.66
N LEU A 605 -96.95 6.13 -5.40
CA LEU A 605 -96.03 4.99 -5.40
C LEU A 605 -94.65 5.49 -5.86
N VAL A 606 -93.69 5.58 -4.96
CA VAL A 606 -92.29 5.81 -5.34
C VAL A 606 -91.62 4.47 -5.58
N PHE A 607 -91.53 4.13 -6.87
CA PHE A 607 -90.68 3.07 -7.41
C PHE A 607 -89.21 3.32 -7.05
N TRP A 608 -88.57 2.31 -6.45
CA TRP A 608 -87.11 2.29 -6.34
C TRP A 608 -86.52 2.02 -7.73
N ARG A 609 -85.89 3.06 -8.29
CA ARG A 609 -85.20 3.01 -9.57
C ARG A 609 -83.85 2.30 -9.37
N PHE A 610 -83.74 1.08 -9.86
CA PHE A 610 -82.47 0.38 -10.03
C PHE A 610 -81.54 1.21 -10.91
N ARG A 611 -80.34 1.55 -10.42
CA ARG A 611 -79.23 1.99 -11.25
C ARG A 611 -78.36 0.77 -11.54
N SER A 612 -78.61 0.16 -12.69
CA SER A 612 -77.67 -0.72 -13.37
C SER A 612 -76.42 0.09 -13.74
N PHE A 613 -75.30 -0.16 -13.06
CA PHE A 613 -73.99 0.17 -13.60
C PHE A 613 -73.49 -1.06 -14.37
N GLY A 614 -73.44 -0.90 -15.70
CA GLY A 614 -73.12 -1.95 -16.65
C GLY A 614 -71.70 -2.48 -16.52
N THR A 615 -71.59 -3.80 -16.58
CA THR A 615 -70.95 -4.54 -17.67
C THR A 615 -69.95 -3.76 -18.55
N VAL A 616 -68.75 -3.47 -18.02
CA VAL A 616 -67.51 -3.37 -18.81
C VAL A 616 -66.35 -3.83 -17.91
N ALA A 617 -66.19 -5.14 -17.71
CA ALA A 617 -64.93 -5.79 -17.26
C ALA A 617 -65.19 -7.29 -16.98
N ALA A 618 -65.76 -8.02 -17.94
CA ALA A 618 -65.88 -9.48 -17.83
C ALA A 618 -65.97 -10.11 -19.23
N SER A 619 -65.02 -9.77 -20.10
CA SER A 619 -64.81 -10.46 -21.38
C SER A 619 -63.40 -10.23 -21.89
N LYS A 620 -62.39 -10.67 -21.12
CA LYS A 620 -61.00 -10.83 -21.61
C LYS A 620 -60.13 -11.66 -20.66
N ILE A 621 -60.67 -12.73 -20.08
CA ILE A 621 -59.87 -13.79 -19.44
C ILE A 621 -60.57 -15.13 -19.73
N THR A 622 -60.68 -15.46 -21.01
CA THR A 622 -61.05 -16.81 -21.47
C THR A 622 -60.58 -16.98 -22.91
N THR A 623 -59.26 -16.89 -23.10
CA THR A 623 -58.54 -17.49 -24.23
C THR A 623 -57.05 -17.44 -23.90
N CYS A 624 -56.60 -18.46 -23.18
CA CYS A 624 -55.25 -19.04 -23.21
C CYS A 624 -55.33 -20.33 -22.36
N VAL A 625 -55.91 -21.36 -22.97
CA VAL A 625 -55.63 -22.78 -22.71
C VAL A 625 -55.27 -23.37 -24.05
#